data_AF-A0A2S9FQP7-F1
#
_entry.id   AF-A0A2S9FQP7-F1
#
_cell.length_a   1.000
_cell.length_b   1.000
_cell.length_c   1.000
_cell.angle_alpha   90.00
_cell.angle_beta   90.00
_cell.angle_gamma   90.00
#
_symmetry.space_group_name_H-M   'P 1'
#
loop_
_entity.id
_entity.type
_entity.pdbx_description
1 polymer ?
#
loop_
_entity_poly.entity_id
_entity_poly.type
_entity_poly.pdbx_seq_one_letter_code
_entity_poly.pdbx_strand_id
1 'polypeptide(L)'
;LYHLNAEEEPEHEDYPTPEEAPLLRKALMPRGVIHSWATDEESDEVDERYGPVGKQRIEDTGPLTKLRMETIDDETTTACADFIRRQNEADTPFFVWMNMT
;
A
#
# COMPACT_ATOMS: atom_id res chain seq x y z
N LEU A 1 5.77 -9.21 -15.33
CA LEU A 1 5.86 -8.84 -13.90
C LEU A 1 7.33 -8.50 -13.59
N TYR A 2 7.84 -7.35 -14.05
CA TYR A 2 9.29 -7.03 -13.98
C TYR A 2 9.58 -5.73 -13.23
N HIS A 3 8.59 -5.20 -12.50
CA HIS A 3 8.70 -3.91 -11.79
C HIS A 3 8.17 -3.96 -10.34
N LEU A 4 7.82 -5.16 -9.82
CA LEU A 4 7.20 -5.35 -8.51
C LEU A 4 8.18 -5.77 -7.40
N ASN A 5 9.49 -5.86 -7.70
CA ASN A 5 10.48 -6.36 -6.76
C ASN A 5 11.04 -5.27 -5.84
N ALA A 6 10.53 -4.03 -5.89
CA ALA A 6 11.06 -2.94 -5.07
C ALA A 6 11.01 -3.27 -3.57
N GLU A 7 9.91 -3.86 -3.09
CA GLU A 7 9.73 -4.36 -1.71
C GLU A 7 10.42 -5.71 -1.45
N GLU A 8 10.87 -6.41 -2.50
CA GLU A 8 11.71 -7.60 -2.38
C GLU A 8 13.18 -7.24 -2.08
N GLU A 9 13.66 -6.10 -2.61
CA GLU A 9 15.05 -5.66 -2.50
C GLU A 9 15.59 -5.69 -1.05
N PRO A 10 14.87 -5.19 -0.03
CA PRO A 10 15.33 -5.21 1.36
C PRO A 10 15.55 -6.60 1.97
N GLU A 11 15.10 -7.68 1.31
CA GLU A 11 15.27 -9.07 1.71
C GLU A 11 16.42 -9.78 0.98
N HIS A 12 17.21 -9.09 0.15
CA HIS A 12 18.45 -9.63 -0.40
C HIS A 12 19.59 -9.55 0.62
N GLU A 13 20.48 -10.55 0.61
CA GLU A 13 21.61 -10.65 1.55
C GLU A 13 22.59 -9.48 1.43
N ASP A 14 22.76 -8.95 0.22
CA ASP A 14 23.63 -7.83 -0.09
C ASP A 14 22.94 -6.46 0.05
N TYR A 15 21.67 -6.42 0.44
CA TYR A 15 20.97 -5.17 0.69
C TYR A 15 21.50 -4.51 1.98
N PRO A 16 21.94 -3.24 1.95
CA PRO A 16 22.57 -2.59 3.10
C PRO A 16 21.71 -2.64 4.36
N THR A 17 22.26 -3.04 5.50
CA THR A 17 21.50 -3.14 6.76
C THR A 17 21.11 -1.75 7.31
N PRO A 18 20.17 -1.67 8.28
CA PRO A 18 19.87 -0.43 8.98
C PRO A 18 21.08 0.26 9.61
N GLU A 19 22.08 -0.51 10.05
CA GLU A 19 23.31 -0.01 10.64
C GLU A 19 24.29 0.51 9.57
N GLU A 20 24.35 -0.15 8.42
CA GLU A 20 25.27 0.20 7.32
C GLU A 20 24.85 1.47 6.58
N ALA A 21 23.55 1.67 6.37
CA ALA A 21 23.04 2.78 5.57
C ALA A 21 21.75 3.41 6.14
N PRO A 22 21.74 3.91 7.39
CA PRO A 22 20.51 4.40 8.05
C PRO A 22 19.85 5.57 7.32
N LEU A 23 20.63 6.52 6.81
CA LEU A 23 20.11 7.68 6.07
C LEU A 23 19.53 7.28 4.72
N LEU A 24 20.17 6.33 4.03
CA LEU A 24 19.72 5.81 2.75
C LEU A 24 18.38 5.09 2.91
N ARG A 25 18.28 4.21 3.91
CA ARG A 25 17.05 3.47 4.19
C ARG A 25 15.90 4.40 4.56
N LYS A 26 16.13 5.42 5.41
CA LYS A 26 15.08 6.40 5.75
C LYS A 26 14.54 7.13 4.50
N ALA A 27 15.41 7.46 3.55
CA ALA A 27 15.04 8.23 2.37
C ALA A 27 14.46 7.36 1.22
N LEU A 28 14.96 6.14 1.05
CA LEU A 28 14.77 5.35 -0.17
C LEU A 28 14.14 3.97 0.03
N MET A 29 13.83 3.56 1.26
CA MET A 29 13.04 2.32 1.45
C MET A 29 11.73 2.43 0.67
N PRO A 30 11.26 1.34 0.04
CA PRO A 30 9.94 1.32 -0.58
C PRO A 30 8.85 1.69 0.44
N ARG A 31 7.72 2.18 -0.07
CA ARG A 31 6.51 2.38 0.75
C ARG A 31 5.75 1.07 0.75
N GLY A 32 5.22 0.70 1.92
CA GLY A 32 4.44 -0.52 2.06
C GLY A 32 3.17 -0.53 1.21
N VAL A 33 2.43 -1.64 1.30
CA VAL A 33 1.15 -1.77 0.63
C VAL A 33 0.16 -0.80 1.28
N ILE A 34 -0.41 0.08 0.48
CA ILE A 34 -1.29 1.14 0.96
C ILE A 34 -2.76 0.77 0.81
N HIS A 35 -3.51 0.87 1.90
CA HIS A 35 -4.96 0.95 1.88
C HIS A 35 -5.38 2.41 2.08
N SER A 36 -6.16 2.95 1.16
CA SER A 36 -6.56 4.36 1.22
C SER A 36 -8.04 4.57 0.91
N TRP A 37 -8.58 5.66 1.43
CA TRP A 37 -9.95 6.09 1.23
C TRP A 37 -9.96 7.56 0.85
N ALA A 38 -10.82 7.94 -0.08
CA ALA A 38 -11.15 9.35 -0.29
C ALA A 38 -11.99 9.87 0.88
N THR A 39 -11.75 11.11 1.29
CA THR A 39 -12.53 11.83 2.30
C THR A 39 -13.00 13.17 1.74
N ASP A 40 -14.06 13.75 2.31
CA ASP A 40 -14.50 15.10 1.91
C ASP A 40 -13.70 16.21 2.60
N GLU A 41 -13.17 15.88 3.78
CA GLU A 41 -12.39 16.76 4.64
C GLU A 41 -10.88 16.62 4.38
N GLU A 42 -10.18 17.74 4.42
CA GLU A 42 -8.71 17.79 4.34
C GLU A 42 -8.13 17.29 5.66
N SER A 43 -7.24 16.30 5.60
CA SER A 43 -6.50 15.83 6.77
C SER A 43 -5.48 16.89 7.23
N ASP A 44 -5.37 17.08 8.54
CA ASP A 44 -4.31 17.86 9.19
C ASP A 44 -3.02 17.04 9.39
N GLU A 45 -3.05 15.75 9.06
CA GLU A 45 -1.90 14.87 9.12
C GLU A 45 -0.85 15.23 8.06
N VAL A 46 0.41 15.26 8.50
CA VAL A 46 1.57 15.46 7.65
C VAL A 46 2.50 14.27 7.84
N ASP A 47 2.65 13.48 6.79
CA ASP A 47 3.63 12.39 6.74
C ASP A 47 5.04 13.01 6.67
N GLU A 48 5.96 12.56 7.53
CA GLU A 48 7.33 13.09 7.60
C GLU A 48 8.07 12.98 6.26
N ARG A 49 7.75 11.96 5.46
CA ARG A 49 8.40 11.64 4.19
C ARG A 49 7.62 12.14 2.99
N TYR A 50 6.30 12.01 3.00
CA TYR A 50 5.43 12.28 1.84
C TYR A 50 4.66 13.61 1.93
N GLY A 51 4.70 14.29 3.08
CA GLY A 51 4.06 15.58 3.28
C GLY A 51 2.57 15.48 3.63
N PRO A 52 1.79 16.56 3.41
CA PRO A 52 0.38 16.60 3.77
C PRO A 52 -0.43 15.51 3.10
N VAL A 53 -1.30 14.85 3.87
CA VAL A 53 -2.10 13.72 3.38
C VAL A 53 -3.18 14.16 2.38
N GLY A 54 -3.81 15.31 2.59
CA GLY A 54 -4.86 15.83 1.72
C GLY A 54 -6.24 15.26 2.05
N LYS A 55 -7.13 15.19 1.05
CA LYS A 55 -8.50 14.65 1.17
C LYS A 55 -8.58 13.12 1.08
N GLN A 56 -7.78 12.48 1.91
CA GLN A 56 -7.71 11.03 1.97
C GLN A 56 -7.36 10.57 3.37
N ARG A 57 -7.72 9.34 3.68
CA ARG A 57 -7.16 8.58 4.79
C ARG A 57 -6.23 7.54 4.19
N ILE A 58 -5.02 7.43 4.72
CA ILE A 58 -4.03 6.45 4.26
C ILE A 58 -3.65 5.54 5.43
N GLU A 59 -3.64 4.24 5.18
CA GLU A 59 -3.08 3.22 6.07
C GLU A 59 -1.94 2.50 5.33
N ASP A 60 -0.74 2.57 5.90
CA ASP A 60 0.39 1.75 5.47
C ASP A 60 0.29 0.39 6.17
N THR A 61 -0.09 -0.63 5.41
CA THR A 61 -0.30 -1.99 5.93
C THR A 61 1.02 -2.77 6.07
N GLY A 62 2.14 -2.11 5.83
CA GLY A 62 3.47 -2.69 5.93
C GLY A 62 4.02 -3.21 4.60
N PRO A 63 5.25 -3.72 4.62
CA PRO A 63 5.99 -4.11 3.42
C PRO A 63 5.32 -5.25 2.66
N LEU A 64 5.60 -5.30 1.35
CA LEU A 64 5.24 -6.43 0.49
C LEU A 64 6.39 -7.42 0.45
N THR A 65 6.56 -8.19 1.52
CA THR A 65 7.66 -9.17 1.61
C THR A 65 7.50 -10.31 0.60
N LYS A 66 8.59 -11.03 0.30
CA LYS A 66 8.60 -12.26 -0.53
C LYS A 66 7.49 -13.22 -0.13
N LEU A 67 7.33 -13.44 1.18
CA LEU A 67 6.28 -14.31 1.71
C LEU A 67 4.87 -13.73 1.50
N ARG A 68 4.68 -12.41 1.68
CA ARG A 68 3.36 -11.77 1.46
C ARG A 68 2.98 -11.72 -0.02
N MET A 69 3.96 -11.61 -0.92
CA MET A 69 3.73 -11.67 -2.38
C MET A 69 3.06 -12.97 -2.81
N GLU A 70 3.23 -14.08 -2.07
CA GLU A 70 2.57 -15.35 -2.37
C GLU A 70 1.04 -15.26 -2.24
N THR A 71 0.52 -14.30 -1.46
CA THR A 71 -0.91 -14.18 -1.12
C THR A 71 -1.49 -12.78 -1.27
N ILE A 72 -0.73 -11.80 -1.78
CA ILE A 72 -1.18 -10.39 -1.85
C ILE A 72 -2.42 -10.20 -2.73
N ASP A 73 -2.57 -11.03 -3.76
CA ASP A 73 -3.76 -11.04 -4.62
C ASP A 73 -5.03 -11.41 -3.83
N ASP A 74 -4.93 -12.27 -2.81
CA ASP A 74 -6.06 -12.62 -1.94
C ASP A 74 -6.48 -11.42 -1.09
N GLU A 75 -5.54 -10.65 -0.56
CA GLU A 75 -5.83 -9.45 0.23
C GLU A 75 -6.60 -8.42 -0.60
N THR A 76 -6.09 -8.10 -1.78
CA THR A 76 -6.67 -7.07 -2.65
C THR A 76 -7.98 -7.52 -3.30
N THR A 77 -8.09 -8.80 -3.70
CA THR A 77 -9.34 -9.39 -4.21
C THR A 77 -10.41 -9.45 -3.14
N THR A 78 -10.04 -9.80 -1.90
CA THR A 78 -10.99 -9.82 -0.77
C THR A 78 -11.52 -8.41 -0.49
N ALA A 79 -10.64 -7.39 -0.45
CA ALA A 79 -11.06 -6.00 -0.27
C ALA A 79 -11.99 -5.51 -1.39
N CYS A 80 -11.70 -5.87 -2.65
CA CYS A 80 -12.55 -5.57 -3.80
C CYS A 80 -13.93 -6.22 -3.67
N ALA A 81 -13.97 -7.53 -3.37
CA ALA A 81 -15.22 -8.26 -3.21
C ALA A 81 -16.07 -7.72 -2.06
N ASP A 82 -15.45 -7.35 -0.94
CA ASP A 82 -16.13 -6.76 0.21
C ASP A 82 -16.67 -5.36 -0.09
N PHE A 83 -15.96 -4.54 -0.87
CA PHE A 83 -16.50 -3.27 -1.36
C PHE A 83 -17.76 -3.49 -2.22
N ILE A 84 -17.69 -4.39 -3.21
CA ILE A 84 -18.81 -4.71 -4.10
C ILE A 84 -20.03 -5.17 -3.29
N ARG A 85 -19.84 -6.08 -2.31
CA ARG A 85 -20.94 -6.57 -1.45
C ARG A 85 -21.61 -5.43 -0.69
N ARG A 86 -20.82 -4.57 -0.02
CA ARG A 86 -21.37 -3.43 0.74
C ARG A 86 -22.13 -2.44 -0.13
N GLN A 87 -21.62 -2.12 -1.32
CA GLN A 87 -22.31 -1.20 -2.23
C GLN A 87 -23.61 -1.80 -2.77
N ASN A 88 -23.59 -3.10 -3.10
CA ASN A 88 -24.78 -3.82 -3.53
C ASN A 88 -25.85 -3.92 -2.43
N GLU A 89 -25.45 -4.22 -1.19
CA GLU A 89 -26.36 -4.25 -0.02
C GLU A 89 -26.95 -2.87 0.29
N ALA A 90 -26.22 -1.80 -0.04
CA ALA A 90 -26.67 -0.42 0.12
C ALA A 90 -27.48 0.13 -1.06
N ASP A 91 -27.80 -0.69 -2.07
CA ASP A 91 -28.47 -0.30 -3.32
C ASP A 91 -27.81 0.94 -3.99
N THR A 92 -26.50 1.09 -3.82
CA THR A 92 -25.74 2.26 -4.29
C THR A 92 -25.03 1.91 -5.60
N PRO A 93 -25.27 2.63 -6.71
CA PRO A 93 -24.52 2.43 -7.94
C PRO A 93 -23.03 2.68 -7.72
N PHE A 94 -22.19 1.77 -8.20
CA PHE A 94 -20.74 1.86 -8.04
C PHE A 94 -20.02 1.53 -9.34
N PHE A 95 -18.77 2.00 -9.42
CA PHE A 95 -17.78 1.53 -10.38
C PHE A 95 -16.60 1.01 -9.59
N VAL A 96 -16.11 -0.17 -9.98
CA VAL A 96 -14.91 -0.77 -9.40
C VAL A 96 -13.99 -1.17 -10.53
N TRP A 97 -12.72 -0.79 -10.42
CA TRP A 97 -11.67 -1.27 -11.29
C TRP A 97 -10.68 -2.06 -10.43
N MET A 98 -10.60 -3.36 -10.69
CA MET A 98 -9.63 -4.25 -10.08
C MET A 98 -8.65 -4.68 -11.15
N ASN A 99 -7.38 -4.44 -10.90
CA ASN A 99 -6.28 -4.89 -11.75
C ASN A 99 -5.40 -5.81 -10.93
N MET A 100 -5.18 -7.02 -11.46
CA MET A 100 -4.32 -8.02 -10.84
C MET A 100 -2.88 -7.98 -11.40
N THR A 101 -2.61 -7.12 -12.41
CA THR A 101 -1.37 -7.11 -13.21
C THR A 101 -0.98 -5.78 -13.85
#